data_AF-A0A7Y6XP51-F1
#
_entry.id   AF-A0A7Y6XP51-F1
#
_cell.length_a   1.000
_cell.length_b   1.000
_cell.length_c   1.000
_cell.angle_alpha   90.00
_cell.angle_beta   90.00
_cell.angle_gamma   90.00
#
_symmetry.space_group_name_H-M   'P 1'
#
loop_
_entity.id
_entity.type
_entity.pdbx_description
1 polymer ?
#
loop_
_entity_poly.entity_id
_entity_poly.type
_entity_poly.pdbx_seq_one_letter_code
_entity_poly.pdbx_strand_id
1 'polypeptide(L)'
;MGLLGEKLREYAERLKGREDFFLSDVKRHEYFAENPSNADDESVRQKVSVLNHYQIHDLYCHEEIIRHILDLKIDPDLQQNNIDLVPHLANFHFKGKDYKLLEFASEYCNSHKPSVFPIYNKKHLNLLKQYMDYYALLESEESLENYFVFKRGLDHLLQHYRLNELLNYYEVKKLDWLYLDKLMAEVAKELNQ
;
A
#
# COMPACT_ATOMS: atom_id res chain seq x y z
N MET A 1 8.65 21.18 -13.19
CA MET A 1 7.73 20.09 -12.84
C MET A 1 6.97 19.80 -14.13
N GLY A 2 7.09 18.61 -14.73
CA GLY A 2 6.32 18.30 -15.95
C GLY A 2 4.82 18.19 -15.65
N LEU A 3 3.97 18.18 -16.69
CA LEU A 3 2.50 18.08 -16.58
C LEU A 3 2.03 17.02 -15.57
N LEU A 4 2.63 15.82 -15.63
CA LEU A 4 2.32 14.72 -14.72
C LEU A 4 2.48 15.13 -13.25
N GLY A 5 3.58 15.80 -12.92
CA GLY A 5 3.86 16.26 -11.56
C GLY A 5 2.91 17.36 -11.10
N GLU A 6 2.59 18.30 -11.98
CA GLU A 6 1.63 19.38 -11.69
C GLU A 6 0.24 18.81 -11.40
N LYS A 7 -0.23 17.86 -12.23
CA LYS A 7 -1.52 17.19 -12.04
C LYS A 7 -1.57 16.32 -10.80
N LEU A 8 -0.52 15.55 -10.51
CA LEU A 8 -0.42 14.77 -9.28
C LEU A 8 -0.54 15.66 -8.05
N ARG A 9 0.11 16.83 -8.05
CA ARG A 9 0.07 17.78 -6.94
C ARG A 9 -1.30 18.44 -6.80
N GLU A 10 -1.92 18.85 -7.91
CA GLU A 10 -3.30 19.36 -7.95
C GLU A 10 -4.29 18.34 -7.35
N TYR A 11 -4.16 17.06 -7.71
CA TYR A 11 -5.01 15.99 -7.16
C TYR A 11 -4.73 15.69 -5.69
N ALA A 12 -3.47 15.79 -5.24
CA ALA A 12 -3.10 15.63 -3.83
C ALA A 12 -3.72 16.72 -2.96
N GLU A 13 -3.68 17.98 -3.38
CA GLU A 13 -4.32 19.09 -2.68
C GLU A 13 -5.84 18.92 -2.64
N ARG A 14 -6.45 18.50 -3.76
CA ARG A 14 -7.88 18.17 -3.81
C ARG A 14 -8.28 17.03 -2.89
N LEU A 15 -7.44 16.01 -2.75
CA LEU A 15 -7.68 14.90 -1.84
C LEU A 15 -7.73 15.40 -0.39
N LYS A 16 -6.76 16.25 0.02
CA LYS A 16 -6.71 16.81 1.37
C LYS A 16 -7.91 17.68 1.72
N GLY A 17 -8.53 18.33 0.74
CA GLY A 17 -9.75 19.13 0.94
C GLY A 17 -11.04 18.32 1.10
N ARG A 18 -10.99 16.98 1.12
CA ARG A 18 -12.19 16.14 1.29
C ARG A 18 -12.25 15.53 2.70
N GLU A 19 -13.12 16.07 3.55
CA GLU A 19 -13.29 15.61 4.93
C GLU A 19 -14.14 14.32 5.05
N ASP A 20 -15.09 14.11 4.13
CA ASP A 20 -16.08 13.01 4.24
C ASP A 20 -15.72 11.72 3.49
N PHE A 21 -14.61 11.72 2.73
CA PHE A 21 -14.20 10.55 1.96
C PHE A 21 -13.42 9.58 2.82
N PHE A 22 -13.65 8.27 2.63
CA PHE A 22 -12.91 7.19 3.29
C PHE A 22 -13.10 7.08 4.81
N LEU A 23 -14.25 7.52 5.34
CA LEU A 23 -14.57 7.40 6.78
C LEU A 23 -14.37 5.98 7.33
N SER A 24 -14.70 4.94 6.55
CA SER A 24 -14.46 3.54 6.95
C SER A 24 -12.98 3.22 7.10
N ASP A 25 -12.15 3.71 6.19
CA ASP A 25 -10.71 3.50 6.23
C ASP A 25 -10.05 4.31 7.36
N VAL A 26 -10.51 5.55 7.60
CA VAL A 26 -10.07 6.38 8.72
C VAL A 26 -10.37 5.67 10.04
N LYS A 27 -11.61 5.19 10.24
CA LYS A 27 -11.99 4.41 11.41
C LYS A 27 -11.18 3.13 11.57
N ARG A 28 -10.83 2.48 10.46
CA ARG A 28 -9.92 1.32 10.50
C ARG A 28 -8.54 1.71 11.01
N HIS A 29 -7.96 2.79 10.53
CA HIS A 29 -6.66 3.26 11.03
C HIS A 29 -6.71 3.67 12.50
N GLU A 30 -7.78 4.35 12.94
CA GLU A 30 -8.04 4.66 14.35
C GLU A 30 -8.08 3.38 15.19
N TYR A 31 -8.85 2.38 14.75
CA TYR A 31 -8.94 1.09 15.43
C TYR A 31 -7.58 0.39 15.55
N PHE A 32 -6.75 0.37 14.50
CA PHE A 32 -5.40 -0.20 14.54
C PHE A 32 -4.46 0.58 15.48
N ALA A 33 -4.61 1.90 15.57
CA ALA A 33 -3.82 2.74 16.47
C ALA A 33 -4.21 2.51 17.94
N GLU A 34 -5.50 2.34 18.22
CA GLU A 34 -6.02 2.01 19.56
C GLU A 34 -5.72 0.58 19.99
N ASN A 35 -5.56 -0.33 19.02
CA ASN A 35 -5.28 -1.75 19.25
C ASN A 35 -3.95 -2.16 18.59
N PRO A 36 -2.79 -1.62 19.01
CA PRO A 36 -1.55 -1.78 18.26
C PRO A 36 -0.94 -3.18 18.33
N SER A 37 -1.20 -3.96 19.38
CA SER A 37 -0.53 -5.26 19.59
C SER A 37 -1.13 -6.38 18.75
N ASN A 38 -0.26 -7.26 18.25
CA ASN A 38 -0.64 -8.46 17.50
C ASN A 38 -0.26 -9.74 18.26
N ALA A 39 -0.24 -9.67 19.61
CA ALA A 39 0.18 -10.77 20.47
C ALA A 39 -0.98 -11.69 20.92
N ASP A 40 -2.23 -11.21 20.84
CA ASP A 40 -3.42 -11.95 21.24
C ASP A 40 -4.33 -12.27 20.04
N ASP A 41 -4.97 -13.44 20.10
CA ASP A 41 -5.83 -13.96 19.02
C ASP A 41 -6.98 -13.01 18.70
N GLU A 42 -7.65 -12.48 19.72
CA GLU A 42 -8.83 -11.65 19.56
C GLU A 42 -8.50 -10.33 18.83
N SER A 43 -7.42 -9.65 19.22
CA SER A 43 -6.96 -8.43 18.54
C SER A 43 -6.62 -8.69 17.08
N VAL A 44 -5.86 -9.75 16.78
CA VAL A 44 -5.50 -10.09 15.39
C VAL A 44 -6.74 -10.45 14.58
N ARG A 45 -7.66 -11.24 15.16
CA ARG A 45 -8.94 -11.63 14.54
C ARG A 45 -9.80 -10.42 14.20
N GLN A 46 -9.96 -9.49 15.14
CA GLN A 46 -10.72 -8.27 14.91
C GLN A 46 -10.08 -7.41 13.81
N LYS A 47 -8.74 -7.24 13.81
CA LYS A 47 -8.03 -6.52 12.73
C LYS A 47 -8.22 -7.16 11.36
N VAL A 48 -8.07 -8.48 11.27
CA VAL A 48 -8.31 -9.22 10.01
C VAL A 48 -9.75 -9.05 9.55
N SER A 49 -10.72 -9.07 10.47
CA SER A 49 -12.14 -8.85 10.18
C SER A 49 -12.43 -7.42 9.72
N VAL A 50 -11.89 -6.41 10.39
CA VAL A 50 -12.04 -4.99 10.00
C VAL A 50 -11.40 -4.72 8.65
N LEU A 51 -10.26 -5.35 8.35
CA LEU A 51 -9.58 -5.22 7.06
C LEU A 51 -10.38 -5.88 5.93
N ASN A 52 -11.04 -7.02 6.20
CA ASN A 52 -11.89 -7.77 5.28
C ASN A 52 -11.29 -7.94 3.88
N HIS A 53 -10.02 -8.31 3.81
CA HIS A 53 -9.25 -8.25 2.57
C HIS A 53 -9.59 -9.41 1.63
N TYR A 54 -9.76 -9.09 0.34
CA TYR A 54 -10.20 -10.06 -0.67
C TYR A 54 -9.27 -11.28 -0.80
N GLN A 55 -7.95 -11.12 -0.70
CA GLN A 55 -7.00 -12.25 -0.77
C GLN A 55 -7.22 -13.29 0.33
N ILE A 56 -7.75 -12.89 1.50
CA ILE A 56 -8.07 -13.81 2.61
C ILE A 56 -9.43 -14.46 2.37
N HIS A 57 -10.40 -13.66 1.96
CA HIS A 57 -11.75 -14.12 1.66
C HIS A 57 -11.77 -15.14 0.52
N ASP A 58 -11.09 -14.85 -0.60
CA ASP A 58 -11.07 -15.69 -1.79
C ASP A 58 -10.37 -17.04 -1.54
N LEU A 59 -9.42 -17.09 -0.60
CA LEU A 59 -8.75 -18.31 -0.18
C LEU A 59 -9.46 -19.05 0.96
N TYR A 60 -10.44 -18.41 1.60
CA TYR A 60 -11.13 -18.91 2.79
C TYR A 60 -10.13 -19.34 3.89
N CYS A 61 -9.12 -18.50 4.17
CA CYS A 61 -7.99 -18.82 5.07
C CYS A 61 -7.93 -17.97 6.35
N HIS A 62 -9.07 -17.49 6.85
CA HIS A 62 -9.14 -16.56 7.99
C HIS A 62 -8.42 -17.08 9.24
N GLU A 63 -8.67 -18.31 9.65
CA GLU A 63 -8.04 -18.88 10.86
C GLU A 63 -6.53 -19.09 10.68
N GLU A 64 -6.11 -19.42 9.47
CA GLU A 64 -4.70 -19.64 9.16
C GLU A 64 -3.92 -18.35 9.08
N ILE A 65 -4.49 -17.29 8.52
CA ILE A 65 -3.79 -15.99 8.48
C ILE A 65 -3.68 -15.37 9.88
N ILE A 66 -4.69 -15.56 10.75
CA ILE A 66 -4.61 -15.14 12.15
C ILE A 66 -3.45 -15.85 12.86
N ARG A 67 -3.37 -17.18 12.74
CA ARG A 67 -2.26 -17.97 13.30
C ARG A 67 -0.91 -17.53 12.74
N HIS A 68 -0.83 -17.31 11.45
CA HIS A 68 0.40 -16.85 10.79
C HIS A 68 0.90 -15.50 11.35
N ILE A 69 0.00 -14.53 11.56
CA ILE A 69 0.35 -13.23 12.17
C ILE A 69 0.86 -13.41 13.60
N LEU A 70 0.17 -14.23 14.42
CA LEU A 70 0.57 -14.51 15.80
C LEU A 70 1.94 -15.19 15.87
N ASP A 71 2.20 -16.17 15.01
CA ASP A 71 3.45 -16.92 14.96
C ASP A 71 4.64 -16.05 14.55
N LEU A 72 4.42 -15.08 13.64
CA LEU A 72 5.44 -14.13 13.21
C LEU A 72 5.85 -13.12 14.28
N LYS A 73 5.01 -12.88 15.30
CA LYS A 73 5.27 -11.94 16.41
C LYS A 73 5.74 -10.57 15.91
N ILE A 74 4.93 -9.96 15.03
CA ILE A 74 5.31 -8.81 14.19
C ILE A 74 5.49 -7.47 14.93
N ASP A 75 5.10 -7.38 16.21
CA ASP A 75 5.12 -6.13 16.97
C ASP A 75 6.50 -5.44 17.06
N PRO A 76 7.63 -6.14 17.28
CA PRO A 76 8.96 -5.52 17.26
C PRO A 76 9.32 -4.92 15.89
N ASP A 77 8.96 -5.59 14.79
CA ASP A 77 9.19 -5.10 13.43
C ASP A 77 8.37 -3.84 13.15
N LEU A 78 7.11 -3.82 13.58
CA LEU A 78 6.24 -2.63 13.49
C LEU A 78 6.79 -1.45 14.31
N GLN A 79 7.36 -1.71 15.49
CA GLN A 79 7.97 -0.68 16.33
C GLN A 79 9.25 -0.11 15.71
N GLN A 80 10.03 -0.96 15.04
CA GLN A 80 11.29 -0.58 14.40
C GLN A 80 11.11 -0.06 12.97
N ASN A 81 9.87 0.01 12.46
CA ASN A 81 9.56 0.36 11.08
C ASN A 81 10.28 -0.56 10.08
N ASN A 82 10.44 -1.84 10.42
CA ASN A 82 11.16 -2.81 9.60
C ASN A 82 10.34 -3.15 8.33
N ILE A 83 10.82 -2.67 7.18
CA ILE A 83 10.15 -2.87 5.88
C ILE A 83 10.15 -4.32 5.41
N ASP A 84 11.04 -5.18 5.94
CA ASP A 84 11.08 -6.62 5.63
C ASP A 84 9.85 -7.36 6.16
N LEU A 85 9.12 -6.75 7.11
CA LEU A 85 7.89 -7.31 7.65
C LEU A 85 6.86 -7.64 6.56
N VAL A 86 6.71 -6.75 5.57
CA VAL A 86 5.69 -6.92 4.52
C VAL A 86 5.92 -8.21 3.71
N PRO A 87 7.10 -8.45 3.11
CA PRO A 87 7.34 -9.71 2.42
C PRO A 87 7.31 -10.94 3.34
N HIS A 88 7.74 -10.83 4.61
CA HIS A 88 7.63 -11.93 5.57
C HIS A 88 6.17 -12.31 5.84
N LEU A 89 5.31 -11.32 6.10
CA LEU A 89 3.88 -11.52 6.30
C LEU A 89 3.18 -12.01 5.03
N ALA A 90 3.62 -11.54 3.85
CA ALA A 90 3.05 -11.93 2.57
C ALA A 90 3.32 -13.38 2.18
N ASN A 91 4.42 -13.97 2.63
CA ASN A 91 4.79 -15.36 2.36
C ASN A 91 3.94 -16.28 3.23
N PHE A 92 2.92 -16.89 2.63
CA PHE A 92 1.90 -17.64 3.34
C PHE A 92 1.77 -19.06 2.79
N HIS A 93 2.01 -20.06 3.64
CA HIS A 93 1.84 -21.46 3.28
C HIS A 93 0.48 -21.96 3.74
N PHE A 94 -0.34 -22.44 2.80
CA PHE A 94 -1.69 -22.92 3.10
C PHE A 94 -2.09 -24.09 2.21
N LYS A 95 -2.66 -25.13 2.80
CA LYS A 95 -3.14 -26.33 2.08
C LYS A 95 -2.09 -26.93 1.14
N GLY A 96 -0.82 -26.96 1.57
CA GLY A 96 0.30 -27.54 0.81
C GLY A 96 0.76 -26.68 -0.37
N LYS A 97 0.41 -25.39 -0.41
CA LYS A 97 0.79 -24.45 -1.46
C LYS A 97 1.31 -23.14 -0.86
N ASP A 98 2.26 -22.54 -1.54
CA ASP A 98 2.76 -21.20 -1.21
C ASP A 98 1.93 -20.14 -1.93
N TYR A 99 1.50 -19.14 -1.17
CA TYR A 99 0.78 -17.96 -1.63
C TYR A 99 1.58 -16.72 -1.30
N LYS A 100 1.49 -15.71 -2.17
CA LYS A 100 2.05 -14.39 -1.95
C LYS A 100 0.94 -13.36 -1.73
N LEU A 101 0.57 -13.15 -0.47
CA LEU A 101 -0.51 -12.26 -0.04
C LEU A 101 -0.03 -10.81 0.08
N LEU A 102 0.64 -10.29 -0.95
CA LEU A 102 1.36 -9.03 -0.86
C LEU A 102 0.44 -7.80 -0.68
N GLU A 103 -0.72 -7.77 -1.34
CA GLU A 103 -1.69 -6.68 -1.16
C GLU A 103 -2.20 -6.66 0.28
N PHE A 104 -2.62 -7.82 0.81
CA PHE A 104 -3.04 -7.98 2.21
C PHE A 104 -1.95 -7.57 3.20
N ALA A 105 -0.74 -8.12 3.07
CA ALA A 105 0.34 -7.88 4.02
C ALA A 105 0.73 -6.39 4.06
N SER A 106 0.80 -5.76 2.89
CA SER A 106 1.12 -4.34 2.79
C SER A 106 0.02 -3.45 3.39
N GLU A 107 -1.26 -3.80 3.19
CA GLU A 107 -2.38 -3.06 3.76
C GLU A 107 -2.50 -3.25 5.28
N TYR A 108 -2.23 -4.46 5.78
CA TYR A 108 -2.18 -4.74 7.21
C TYR A 108 -1.08 -3.91 7.91
N CYS A 109 0.13 -3.91 7.36
CA CYS A 109 1.24 -3.11 7.90
C CYS A 109 0.97 -1.60 7.78
N ASN A 110 0.41 -1.15 6.65
CA ASN A 110 -0.01 0.25 6.47
C ASN A 110 -1.08 0.66 7.49
N SER A 111 -2.01 -0.24 7.82
CA SER A 111 -3.05 0.01 8.82
C SER A 111 -2.45 0.35 10.18
N HIS A 112 -1.34 -0.29 10.56
CA HIS A 112 -0.56 0.07 11.75
C HIS A 112 0.27 1.34 11.60
N LYS A 113 0.94 1.53 10.46
CA LYS A 113 1.89 2.64 10.23
C LYS A 113 1.74 3.20 8.80
N PRO A 114 0.75 4.09 8.56
CA PRO A 114 0.40 4.55 7.22
C PRO A 114 1.48 5.43 6.54
N SER A 115 2.45 5.92 7.30
CA SER A 115 3.59 6.70 6.80
C SER A 115 4.85 5.85 6.56
N VAL A 116 4.82 4.56 6.89
CA VAL A 116 6.00 3.67 6.83
C VAL A 116 5.86 2.65 5.71
N PHE A 117 4.69 2.01 5.62
CA PHE A 117 4.46 0.91 4.69
C PHE A 117 3.56 1.35 3.53
N PRO A 118 4.08 1.45 2.29
CA PRO A 118 3.25 1.58 1.10
C PRO A 118 2.23 0.45 0.96
N ILE A 119 1.00 0.77 0.55
CA ILE A 119 0.01 -0.24 0.15
C ILE A 119 0.30 -0.67 -1.29
N TYR A 120 0.67 -1.93 -1.46
CA TYR A 120 0.87 -2.54 -2.76
C TYR A 120 -0.47 -2.85 -3.42
N ASN A 121 -0.63 -2.52 -4.70
CA ASN A 121 -1.80 -2.88 -5.49
C ASN A 121 -1.40 -3.12 -6.94
N LYS A 122 -1.60 -4.34 -7.44
CA LYS A 122 -1.14 -4.72 -8.77
C LYS A 122 -1.79 -3.90 -9.90
N LYS A 123 -3.05 -3.47 -9.72
CA LYS A 123 -3.82 -2.79 -10.77
C LYS A 123 -3.20 -1.46 -11.22
N HIS A 124 -2.43 -0.82 -10.35
CA HIS A 124 -1.97 0.55 -10.56
C HIS A 124 -0.45 0.69 -10.67
N LEU A 125 0.26 -0.44 -10.82
CA LEU A 125 1.71 -0.45 -11.00
C LEU A 125 2.15 0.10 -12.36
N ASN A 126 1.28 0.17 -13.35
CA ASN A 126 1.64 0.57 -14.71
C ASN A 126 2.18 2.01 -14.78
N LEU A 127 1.58 2.96 -14.06
CA LEU A 127 2.09 4.33 -14.00
C LEU A 127 3.47 4.35 -13.35
N LEU A 128 3.63 3.64 -12.24
CA LEU A 128 4.90 3.58 -11.53
C LEU A 128 6.00 2.94 -12.40
N LYS A 129 5.66 1.89 -13.15
CA LYS A 129 6.58 1.24 -14.09
C LYS A 129 7.05 2.22 -15.16
N GLN A 130 6.11 2.90 -15.84
CA GLN A 130 6.46 3.89 -16.87
C GLN A 130 7.32 5.03 -16.30
N TYR A 131 7.00 5.50 -15.09
CA TYR A 131 7.80 6.49 -14.40
C TYR A 131 9.23 5.98 -14.14
N MET A 132 9.37 4.78 -13.59
CA MET A 132 10.68 4.22 -13.31
C MET A 132 11.49 3.93 -14.57
N ASP A 133 10.85 3.46 -15.66
CA ASP A 133 11.50 3.26 -16.96
C ASP A 133 12.02 4.60 -17.52
N TYR A 134 11.21 5.66 -17.48
CA TYR A 134 11.59 7.00 -17.96
C TYR A 134 12.81 7.57 -17.21
N TYR A 135 12.89 7.35 -15.91
CA TYR A 135 14.01 7.80 -15.07
C TYR A 135 15.15 6.77 -14.94
N ALA A 136 15.09 5.65 -15.68
CA ALA A 136 16.07 4.56 -15.62
C ALA A 136 16.33 4.03 -14.19
N LEU A 137 15.25 3.85 -13.41
CA LEU A 137 15.28 3.41 -12.00
C LEU A 137 15.06 1.92 -11.79
N LEU A 138 14.80 1.17 -12.87
CA LEU A 138 14.69 -0.28 -12.88
C LEU A 138 15.93 -0.88 -13.53
N GLU A 139 16.56 -1.80 -12.81
CA GLU A 139 17.57 -2.69 -13.40
C GLU A 139 16.87 -3.81 -14.20
N SER A 140 17.61 -4.47 -15.10
CA SER A 140 17.04 -5.44 -16.06
C SER A 140 16.33 -6.62 -15.40
N GLU A 141 16.73 -7.01 -14.19
CA GLU A 141 16.20 -8.15 -13.44
C GLU A 141 15.16 -7.74 -12.38
N GLU A 142 14.95 -6.43 -12.17
CA GLU A 142 14.05 -5.96 -11.13
C GLU A 142 12.58 -6.00 -11.56
N SER A 143 11.71 -6.29 -10.59
CA SER A 143 10.27 -6.35 -10.79
C SER A 143 9.56 -5.58 -9.70
N LEU A 144 8.52 -4.84 -10.08
CA LEU A 144 7.62 -4.17 -9.14
C LEU A 144 6.82 -5.17 -8.27
N GLU A 145 6.82 -6.46 -8.60
CA GLU A 145 6.28 -7.49 -7.70
C GLU A 145 7.19 -7.74 -6.46
N ASN A 146 8.40 -7.20 -6.46
CA ASN A 146 9.24 -7.06 -5.28
C ASN A 146 8.84 -5.78 -4.51
N TYR A 147 8.45 -5.95 -3.25
CA TYR A 147 7.97 -4.86 -2.42
C TYR A 147 9.01 -3.74 -2.22
N PHE A 148 10.30 -4.07 -2.15
CA PHE A 148 11.37 -3.08 -2.00
C PHE A 148 11.55 -2.24 -3.25
N VAL A 149 11.47 -2.86 -4.43
CA VAL A 149 11.53 -2.16 -5.72
C VAL A 149 10.31 -1.25 -5.87
N PHE A 150 9.12 -1.76 -5.54
CA PHE A 150 7.89 -0.97 -5.49
C PHE A 150 8.01 0.24 -4.57
N LYS A 151 8.44 0.03 -3.32
CA LYS A 151 8.62 1.11 -2.34
C LYS A 151 9.63 2.13 -2.82
N ARG A 152 10.80 1.69 -3.32
CA ARG A 152 11.85 2.58 -3.85
C ARG A 152 11.32 3.45 -4.99
N GLY A 153 10.62 2.85 -5.94
CA GLY A 153 10.00 3.57 -7.04
C GLY A 153 9.00 4.60 -6.55
N LEU A 154 8.09 4.19 -5.65
CA LEU A 154 7.07 5.08 -5.11
C LEU A 154 7.70 6.24 -4.33
N ASP A 155 8.68 5.97 -3.48
CA ASP A 155 9.41 6.99 -2.72
C ASP A 155 10.07 8.00 -3.64
N HIS A 156 10.73 7.52 -4.71
CA HIS A 156 11.33 8.39 -5.70
C HIS A 156 10.28 9.27 -6.39
N LEU A 157 9.12 8.72 -6.76
CA LEU A 157 8.01 9.48 -7.34
C LEU A 157 7.49 10.55 -6.37
N LEU A 158 7.23 10.17 -5.13
CA LEU A 158 6.69 11.08 -4.12
C LEU A 158 7.68 12.20 -3.79
N GLN A 159 8.97 11.90 -3.66
CA GLN A 159 10.01 12.90 -3.42
C GLN A 159 10.19 13.84 -4.62
N HIS A 160 10.29 13.28 -5.84
CA HIS A 160 10.51 14.06 -7.05
C HIS A 160 9.40 15.09 -7.30
N TYR A 161 8.15 14.73 -7.00
CA TYR A 161 6.99 15.63 -7.13
C TYR A 161 6.58 16.32 -5.81
N ARG A 162 7.38 16.17 -4.74
CA ARG A 162 7.12 16.74 -3.40
C ARG A 162 5.74 16.37 -2.82
N LEU A 163 5.24 15.19 -3.18
CA LEU A 163 3.97 14.66 -2.67
C LEU A 163 4.13 14.09 -1.25
N ASN A 164 5.33 13.68 -0.86
CA ASN A 164 5.63 13.21 0.49
C ASN A 164 5.50 14.30 1.57
N GLU A 165 5.42 15.58 1.18
CA GLU A 165 5.12 16.69 2.08
C GLU A 165 3.61 16.84 2.35
N LEU A 166 2.78 16.27 1.47
CA LEU A 166 1.34 16.38 1.52
C LEU A 166 0.70 15.06 1.98
N LEU A 167 1.19 13.93 1.50
CA LEU A 167 0.52 12.64 1.60
C LEU A 167 1.39 11.60 2.32
N ASN A 168 0.77 10.85 3.22
CA ASN A 168 1.31 9.55 3.64
C ASN A 168 0.93 8.45 2.63
N TYR A 169 1.44 7.22 2.79
CA TYR A 169 1.18 6.17 1.80
C TYR A 169 -0.27 5.70 1.73
N TYR A 170 -1.01 5.77 2.84
CA TYR A 170 -2.45 5.51 2.82
C TYR A 170 -3.15 6.51 1.88
N GLU A 171 -2.85 7.80 2.02
CA GLU A 171 -3.44 8.84 1.19
C GLU A 171 -2.99 8.74 -0.27
N VAL A 172 -1.75 8.32 -0.52
CA VAL A 172 -1.26 8.00 -1.88
C VAL A 172 -2.10 6.89 -2.50
N LYS A 173 -2.45 5.84 -1.76
CA LYS A 173 -3.34 4.77 -2.26
C LYS A 173 -4.74 5.30 -2.62
N LYS A 174 -5.24 6.28 -1.88
CA LYS A 174 -6.54 6.93 -2.16
C LYS A 174 -6.49 7.89 -3.34
N LEU A 175 -5.39 8.64 -3.47
CA LEU A 175 -5.10 9.47 -4.64
C LEU A 175 -5.13 8.61 -5.90
N ASP A 176 -4.37 7.52 -5.86
CA ASP A 176 -4.27 6.51 -6.90
C ASP A 176 -5.66 5.96 -7.27
N TRP A 177 -6.44 5.50 -6.29
CA TRP A 177 -7.79 4.98 -6.54
C TRP A 177 -8.77 6.00 -7.14
N LEU A 178 -8.74 7.27 -6.71
CA LEU A 178 -9.69 8.30 -7.17
C LEU A 178 -9.33 8.92 -8.50
N TYR A 179 -8.04 9.12 -8.76
CA TYR A 179 -7.58 10.05 -9.79
C TYR A 179 -6.66 9.42 -10.83
N LEU A 180 -6.18 8.19 -10.66
CA LEU A 180 -5.25 7.60 -11.63
C LEU A 180 -5.83 7.55 -13.05
N ASP A 181 -7.04 7.01 -13.23
CA ASP A 181 -7.65 6.91 -14.56
C ASP A 181 -7.84 8.29 -15.21
N LYS A 182 -8.25 9.28 -14.41
CA LYS A 182 -8.41 10.66 -14.86
C LYS A 182 -7.08 11.28 -15.25
N LEU A 183 -6.04 11.08 -14.44
CA LEU A 183 -4.68 11.54 -14.70
C LEU A 183 -4.15 10.95 -16.02
N MET A 184 -4.31 9.64 -16.21
CA MET A 184 -3.86 8.96 -17.44
C MET A 184 -4.59 9.49 -18.67
N ALA A 185 -5.90 9.77 -18.57
CA ALA A 185 -6.67 10.35 -19.67
C ALA A 185 -6.26 11.79 -20.00
N GLU A 186 -5.87 12.60 -19.01
CA GLU A 186 -5.39 13.98 -19.22
C GLU A 186 -3.99 14.00 -19.84
N VAL A 187 -3.05 13.21 -19.31
CA VAL A 187 -1.69 13.11 -19.84
C VAL A 187 -1.67 12.59 -21.28
N ALA A 188 -2.51 11.59 -21.60
CA ALA A 188 -2.59 11.05 -22.95
C ALA A 188 -3.14 12.04 -23.99
N LYS A 189 -4.02 12.97 -23.60
CA LYS A 189 -4.58 13.97 -24.51
C LYS A 189 -3.54 15.01 -24.92
N GLU A 190 -2.69 15.45 -23.99
CA GLU A 190 -1.69 16.48 -24.26
C GLU A 190 -0.49 15.94 -25.06
N LEU A 191 -0.17 14.64 -24.96
CA LEU A 191 0.86 14.01 -25.81
C LEU A 191 0.43 13.84 -27.27
N ASN A 192 -0.87 13.93 -27.57
CA ASN A 192 -1.44 13.78 -28.90
C ASN A 192 -1.84 15.13 -29.55
N GLN A 193 -1.47 16.26 -28.91
CA GLN A 193 -1.62 17.62 -29.43
C GLN A 193 -0.26 18.20 -29.79
#